data_AF-A0A0L0CJK2-F1
#
_entry.id   AF-A0A0L0CJK2-F1
#
_cell.length_a   1.000
_cell.length_b   1.000
_cell.length_c   1.000
_cell.angle_alpha   90.00
_cell.angle_beta   90.00
_cell.angle_gamma   90.00
#
_symmetry.space_group_name_H-M   'P 1'
#
loop_
_entity.id
_entity.type
_entity.pdbx_description
1 polymer ?
#
loop_
_entity_poly.entity_id
_entity_poly.type
_entity_poly.pdbx_seq_one_letter_code
_entity_poly.pdbx_strand_id
1 'polypeptide(L)'
;MSLLKQINFLTNLRNATVKTSLRAVSTKGVTLSYDKDPQPLFTDPETQKLLKSITQLRLSKVFRKRAVKDNSVEYKFMTSEDLEEEFRKTVEKAKLKLQMPPVVKIKEDEQKIISEDKALKDFSNTKFVITDITFGVRHTDRKVVVRETDGTLRYAPMDVAKRMKQLYVPLEGRSIQTPKMFEDEHLQRCLDELKYEFILDRLLVQYDPYEPEFHRISAKVYQHLNETKEFEQLRSTRHFGPMAFFYAWHKTIDDLLYDMIRRDYLRNGAELIALYYKMHSVPENYTDLLATLDQYNNLEEPALKELQSTLKPAIKDDIHEEIETAIGKSAKDFEVDELCLKFIDNYVATHALKKVQLELAIQTLKEINAEKKQLYEGLSKAHGVQK
;
A
#
# COMPACT_ATOMS: atom_id res chain seq x y z
N MET A 1 37.98 -26.43 48.76
CA MET A 1 37.83 -25.52 47.58
C MET A 1 37.22 -26.19 46.33
N SER A 2 36.42 -27.27 46.46
CA SER A 2 35.81 -27.97 45.31
C SER A 2 34.27 -27.86 45.28
N LEU A 3 33.61 -27.91 46.44
CA LEU A 3 32.14 -27.85 46.53
C LEU A 3 31.53 -26.46 46.23
N LEU A 4 32.19 -25.37 46.62
CA LEU A 4 31.73 -24.00 46.33
C LEU A 4 31.75 -23.64 44.84
N LYS A 5 32.67 -24.24 44.05
CA LYS A 5 32.70 -24.06 42.59
C LYS A 5 31.57 -24.82 41.88
N GLN A 6 31.19 -25.99 42.38
CA GLN A 6 30.06 -26.76 41.83
C GLN A 6 28.71 -26.09 42.12
N ILE A 7 28.53 -25.49 43.31
CA ILE A 7 27.31 -24.75 43.64
C ILE A 7 27.15 -23.53 42.73
N ASN A 8 28.24 -22.79 42.46
CA ASN A 8 28.21 -21.64 41.55
C ASN A 8 27.98 -22.02 40.08
N PHE A 9 28.39 -23.22 39.67
CA PHE A 9 28.12 -23.71 38.31
C PHE A 9 26.65 -24.12 38.14
N LEU A 10 26.06 -24.76 39.16
CA LEU A 10 24.65 -25.15 39.17
C LEU A 10 23.71 -23.93 39.31
N THR A 11 24.07 -22.89 40.06
CA THR A 11 23.30 -21.64 40.11
C THR A 11 23.38 -20.85 38.80
N ASN A 12 24.53 -20.85 38.12
CA ASN A 12 24.65 -20.25 36.79
C ASN A 12 23.89 -21.02 35.71
N LEU A 13 23.81 -22.35 35.78
CA LEU A 13 22.93 -23.15 34.91
C LEU A 13 21.46 -22.88 35.19
N ARG A 14 21.05 -22.74 36.46
CA ARG A 14 19.68 -22.40 36.84
C ARG A 14 19.27 -21.00 36.35
N ASN A 15 20.19 -20.03 36.44
CA ASN A 15 19.99 -18.67 35.95
C ASN A 15 20.06 -18.55 34.42
N ALA A 16 20.74 -19.48 33.72
CA ALA A 16 20.72 -19.58 32.26
C ALA A 16 19.42 -20.23 31.75
N THR A 17 18.82 -21.16 32.50
CA THR A 17 17.52 -21.78 32.16
C THR A 17 16.30 -20.93 32.51
N VAL A 18 16.45 -19.86 33.30
CA VAL A 18 15.34 -18.98 33.71
C VAL A 18 15.27 -17.68 32.87
N LYS A 19 16.22 -17.44 31.96
CA LYS A 19 16.19 -16.29 31.02
C LYS A 19 15.71 -16.64 29.59
N THR A 20 15.26 -17.86 29.35
CA THR A 20 14.72 -18.31 28.05
C THR A 20 13.25 -18.76 28.10
N SER A 21 12.52 -18.36 29.13
CA SER A 21 11.07 -18.59 29.25
C SER A 21 10.29 -17.29 29.45
N LEU A 22 10.65 -16.25 28.69
CA LEU A 22 9.76 -15.13 28.43
C LEU A 22 9.02 -15.43 27.14
N ARG A 23 7.84 -16.03 27.30
CA ARG A 23 6.70 -15.92 26.38
C ARG A 23 7.08 -15.92 24.90
N ALA A 24 7.40 -17.10 24.37
CA ALA A 24 6.86 -17.48 23.06
C ALA A 24 5.35 -17.65 23.21
N VAL A 25 4.64 -16.55 23.47
CA VAL A 25 3.26 -16.45 22.99
C VAL A 25 3.47 -16.40 21.49
N SER A 26 3.39 -17.56 20.86
CA SER A 26 2.99 -17.63 19.47
C SER A 26 1.66 -16.90 19.44
N THR A 27 1.72 -15.60 19.17
CA THR A 27 0.64 -14.93 18.49
C THR A 27 0.53 -15.75 17.20
N LYS A 28 -0.37 -16.73 17.23
CA LYS A 28 -1.20 -16.99 16.06
C LYS A 28 -1.93 -15.67 15.84
N GLY A 29 -1.19 -14.67 15.31
CA GLY A 29 -1.76 -13.45 14.81
C GLY A 29 -2.78 -13.95 13.82
N VAL A 30 -4.04 -13.65 14.08
CA VAL A 30 -5.10 -13.90 13.11
C VAL A 30 -4.67 -13.09 11.90
N THR A 31 -4.05 -13.77 10.93
CA THR A 31 -3.62 -13.14 9.70
C THR A 31 -4.92 -12.78 9.02
N LEU A 32 -5.24 -11.48 9.04
CA LEU A 32 -6.49 -10.95 8.53
C LEU A 32 -6.64 -11.40 7.07
N SER A 33 -7.68 -12.20 6.83
CA SER A 33 -7.96 -12.82 5.55
C SER A 33 -9.23 -12.23 4.94
N TYR A 34 -9.30 -12.22 3.61
CA TYR A 34 -10.51 -11.81 2.90
C TYR A 34 -11.57 -12.92 2.97
N ASP A 35 -12.74 -12.60 3.54
CA ASP A 35 -13.86 -13.54 3.66
C ASP A 35 -14.59 -13.80 2.32
N LYS A 36 -14.54 -12.82 1.41
CA LYS A 36 -15.18 -12.84 0.09
C LYS A 36 -14.17 -12.39 -0.94
N ASP A 37 -14.47 -12.64 -2.23
CA ASP A 37 -13.61 -12.18 -3.32
C ASP A 37 -13.50 -10.65 -3.32
N PRO A 38 -12.31 -10.08 -3.03
CA PRO A 38 -12.13 -8.64 -2.99
C PRO A 38 -12.03 -8.01 -4.38
N GLN A 39 -11.79 -8.82 -5.42
CA GLN A 39 -11.46 -8.34 -6.76
C GLN A 39 -12.55 -7.43 -7.38
N PRO A 40 -13.86 -7.75 -7.31
CA PRO A 40 -14.89 -6.91 -7.90
C PRO A 40 -14.97 -5.53 -7.25
N LEU A 41 -14.87 -5.47 -5.92
CA LEU A 41 -14.89 -4.20 -5.18
C LEU A 41 -13.63 -3.38 -5.42
N PHE A 42 -12.47 -4.05 -5.51
CA PHE A 42 -11.19 -3.39 -5.75
C PHE A 42 -11.11 -2.82 -7.17
N THR A 43 -11.60 -3.54 -8.18
CA THR A 43 -11.50 -3.14 -9.60
C THR A 43 -12.55 -2.10 -10.00
N ASP A 44 -13.55 -1.88 -9.16
CA ASP A 44 -14.59 -0.90 -9.42
C ASP A 44 -14.01 0.52 -9.70
N PRO A 45 -14.50 1.23 -10.75
CA PRO A 45 -13.94 2.52 -11.16
C PRO A 45 -13.98 3.60 -10.07
N GLU A 46 -15.04 3.65 -9.26
CA GLU A 46 -15.18 4.63 -8.19
C GLU A 46 -14.22 4.27 -7.03
N THR A 47 -14.10 2.98 -6.68
CA THR A 47 -13.10 2.53 -5.69
C THR A 47 -11.68 2.88 -6.15
N GLN A 48 -11.36 2.64 -7.43
CA GLN A 48 -10.06 2.99 -8.00
C GLN A 48 -9.81 4.50 -8.01
N LYS A 49 -10.84 5.33 -8.25
CA LYS A 49 -10.74 6.79 -8.17
C LYS A 49 -10.39 7.23 -6.74
N LEU A 50 -11.10 6.73 -5.74
CA LEU A 50 -10.85 7.02 -4.32
C LEU A 50 -9.44 6.59 -3.91
N LEU A 51 -9.04 5.35 -4.22
CA LEU A 51 -7.72 4.83 -3.87
C LEU A 51 -6.56 5.61 -4.53
N LYS A 52 -6.73 6.07 -5.77
CA LYS A 52 -5.75 6.92 -6.46
C LYS A 52 -5.61 8.27 -5.77
N SER A 53 -6.72 8.90 -5.38
CA SER A 53 -6.72 10.17 -4.65
C SER A 53 -6.07 10.04 -3.27
N ILE A 54 -6.47 9.01 -2.51
CA ILE A 54 -5.94 8.66 -1.19
C ILE A 54 -4.41 8.44 -1.22
N THR A 55 -3.88 7.82 -2.29
CA THR A 55 -2.45 7.51 -2.46
C THR A 55 -1.56 8.75 -2.53
N GLN A 56 -2.10 9.86 -3.04
CA GLN A 56 -1.40 11.11 -3.34
C GLN A 56 -0.22 10.94 -4.30
N LEU A 57 -0.22 11.71 -5.39
CA LEU A 57 0.88 11.71 -6.34
C LEU A 57 1.95 12.74 -5.93
N ARG A 58 3.08 12.27 -5.38
CA ARG A 58 4.28 13.10 -5.19
C ARG A 58 5.40 12.67 -6.13
N LEU A 59 5.72 13.52 -7.10
CA LEU A 59 6.67 13.20 -8.16
C LEU A 59 8.09 12.96 -7.64
N SER A 60 8.51 13.71 -6.62
CA SER A 60 9.81 13.56 -5.95
C SER A 60 10.00 12.16 -5.35
N LYS A 61 8.95 11.58 -4.76
CA LYS A 61 8.97 10.22 -4.19
C LYS A 61 8.91 9.14 -5.27
N VAL A 62 8.07 9.33 -6.29
CA VAL A 62 7.89 8.38 -7.41
C VAL A 62 9.16 8.26 -8.25
N PHE A 63 9.81 9.37 -8.55
CA PHE A 63 11.06 9.45 -9.33
C PHE A 63 12.29 9.70 -8.46
N ARG A 64 12.28 9.22 -7.22
CA ARG A 64 13.45 9.29 -6.35
C ARG A 64 14.68 8.64 -7.00
N LYS A 65 15.86 9.17 -6.68
CA LYS A 65 17.14 8.65 -7.16
C LYS A 65 17.32 7.20 -6.71
N ARG A 66 17.75 6.33 -7.63
CA ARG A 66 18.04 4.92 -7.38
C ARG A 66 19.44 4.60 -7.90
N ALA A 67 20.11 3.64 -7.27
CA ALA A 67 21.34 3.10 -7.80
C ALA A 67 21.03 2.33 -9.09
N VAL A 68 21.45 2.87 -10.22
CA VAL A 68 21.29 2.30 -11.56
C VAL A 68 22.67 2.07 -12.17
N LYS A 69 22.77 1.11 -13.10
CA LYS A 69 24.05 0.79 -13.76
C LYS A 69 24.57 1.94 -14.62
N ASP A 70 23.66 2.63 -15.29
CA ASP A 70 23.94 3.82 -16.09
C ASP A 70 23.25 5.02 -15.44
N ASN A 71 24.04 6.06 -15.14
CA ASN A 71 23.58 7.29 -14.51
C ASN A 71 24.01 8.52 -15.34
N SER A 72 24.10 8.34 -16.66
CA SER A 72 24.30 9.46 -17.58
C SER A 72 23.12 10.44 -17.50
N VAL A 73 23.44 11.74 -17.59
CA VAL A 73 22.47 12.83 -17.50
C VAL A 73 22.55 13.65 -18.78
N GLU A 74 21.42 13.83 -19.44
CA GLU A 74 21.27 14.69 -20.61
C GLU A 74 20.70 16.05 -20.19
N TYR A 75 21.34 17.15 -20.60
CA TYR A 75 20.82 18.49 -20.43
C TYR A 75 20.15 18.95 -21.72
N LYS A 76 18.96 19.55 -21.61
CA LYS A 76 18.18 20.06 -22.74
C LYS A 76 17.72 21.48 -22.43
N PHE A 77 17.83 22.37 -23.40
CA PHE A 77 17.23 23.70 -23.33
C PHE A 77 15.77 23.60 -23.77
N MET A 78 14.85 24.09 -22.94
CA MET A 78 13.41 24.01 -23.16
C MET A 78 12.79 25.40 -22.97
N THR A 79 11.73 25.70 -23.70
CA THR A 79 10.88 26.87 -23.41
C THR A 79 9.94 26.57 -22.24
N SER A 80 9.25 27.59 -21.71
CA SER A 80 8.27 27.39 -20.63
C SER A 80 7.12 26.47 -21.05
N GLU A 81 6.67 26.57 -22.31
CA GLU A 81 5.60 25.72 -22.86
C GLU A 81 6.05 24.26 -22.98
N ASP A 82 7.26 24.03 -23.52
CA ASP A 82 7.85 22.69 -23.62
C ASP A 82 8.00 22.04 -22.23
N LEU A 83 8.38 22.84 -21.23
CA LEU A 83 8.57 22.38 -19.86
C LEU A 83 7.24 21.94 -19.23
N GLU A 84 6.17 22.70 -19.42
CA GLU A 84 4.81 22.32 -18.96
C GLU A 84 4.32 21.03 -19.62
N GLU A 85 4.58 20.86 -20.93
CA GLU A 85 4.23 19.63 -21.64
C GLU A 85 5.01 18.42 -21.10
N GLU A 86 6.31 18.56 -20.85
CA GLU A 86 7.13 17.51 -20.24
C GLU A 86 6.69 17.18 -18.81
N PHE A 87 6.17 18.15 -18.04
CA PHE A 87 5.55 17.85 -16.74
C PHE A 87 4.27 17.05 -16.87
N ARG A 88 3.38 17.42 -17.79
CA ARG A 88 2.18 16.62 -18.06
C ARG A 88 2.54 15.19 -18.44
N LYS A 89 3.53 15.01 -19.32
CA LYS A 89 4.05 13.67 -19.69
C LYS A 89 4.64 12.94 -18.49
N THR A 90 5.36 13.64 -17.61
CA THR A 90 5.97 13.06 -16.41
C THR A 90 4.90 12.61 -15.41
N VAL A 91 3.84 13.39 -15.25
CA VAL A 91 2.67 13.05 -14.43
C VAL A 91 1.96 11.80 -14.97
N GLU A 92 1.72 11.71 -16.28
CA GLU A 92 1.15 10.50 -16.90
C GLU A 92 2.04 9.27 -16.69
N LYS A 93 3.37 9.41 -16.88
CA LYS A 93 4.33 8.34 -16.56
C LYS A 93 4.28 7.94 -15.08
N ALA A 94 4.10 8.90 -14.18
CA ALA A 94 4.01 8.64 -12.75
C ALA A 94 2.74 7.86 -12.40
N LYS A 95 1.59 8.21 -12.99
CA LYS A 95 0.33 7.47 -12.85
C LYS A 95 0.46 6.02 -13.30
N LEU A 96 1.12 5.79 -14.45
CA LEU A 96 1.40 4.44 -14.95
C LEU A 96 2.27 3.65 -13.96
N LYS A 97 3.30 4.28 -13.40
CA LYS A 97 4.19 3.64 -12.41
C LYS A 97 3.50 3.33 -11.08
N LEU A 98 2.48 4.11 -10.72
CA LEU A 98 1.66 3.95 -9.53
C LEU A 98 0.47 3.00 -9.72
N GLN A 99 0.38 2.31 -10.86
CA GLN A 99 -0.65 1.29 -11.06
C GLN A 99 -0.59 0.26 -9.92
N MET A 100 -1.71 0.17 -9.19
CA MET A 100 -1.82 -0.67 -8.00
C MET A 100 -1.89 -2.15 -8.42
N PRO A 101 -1.24 -3.06 -7.68
CA PRO A 101 -1.39 -4.48 -7.89
C PRO A 101 -2.84 -4.91 -7.56
N PRO A 102 -3.42 -5.85 -8.33
CA PRO A 102 -4.78 -6.31 -8.08
C PRO A 102 -4.85 -7.13 -6.79
N VAL A 103 -5.91 -6.90 -6.01
CA VAL A 103 -6.24 -7.71 -4.84
C VAL A 103 -7.26 -8.76 -5.27
N VAL A 104 -6.89 -10.04 -5.17
CA VAL A 104 -7.70 -11.18 -5.62
C VAL A 104 -7.94 -12.16 -4.47
N LYS A 105 -8.87 -13.10 -4.63
CA LYS A 105 -9.01 -14.21 -3.69
C LYS A 105 -7.84 -15.20 -3.79
N ILE A 106 -7.56 -15.87 -2.68
CA ILE A 106 -6.59 -16.98 -2.65
C ILE A 106 -7.12 -18.10 -3.55
N LYS A 107 -6.26 -18.62 -4.42
CA LYS A 107 -6.58 -19.77 -5.25
C LYS A 107 -6.27 -21.06 -4.49
N GLU A 108 -7.27 -21.94 -4.41
CA GLU A 108 -7.09 -23.29 -3.88
C GLU A 108 -6.38 -24.19 -4.91
N ASP A 109 -5.48 -25.05 -4.43
CA ASP A 109 -4.71 -25.98 -5.27
C ASP A 109 -5.56 -27.21 -5.60
N GLU A 110 -6.48 -27.05 -6.55
CA GLU A 110 -7.31 -28.15 -7.05
C GLU A 110 -6.49 -29.12 -7.90
N GLN A 111 -6.33 -30.35 -7.40
CA GLN A 111 -5.58 -31.40 -8.09
C GLN A 111 -6.45 -32.07 -9.15
N LYS A 112 -6.51 -31.45 -10.33
CA LYS A 112 -7.23 -32.01 -11.47
C LYS A 112 -6.47 -33.19 -12.08
N ILE A 113 -7.05 -34.38 -11.98
CA ILE A 113 -6.55 -35.61 -12.59
C ILE A 113 -6.93 -35.63 -14.08
N ILE A 114 -6.00 -36.08 -14.92
CA ILE A 114 -6.15 -36.17 -16.38
C ILE A 114 -6.39 -37.63 -16.80
N SER A 115 -5.57 -38.56 -16.28
CA SER A 115 -5.65 -39.99 -16.61
C SER A 115 -5.11 -40.83 -15.44
N GLU A 116 -5.61 -42.05 -15.30
CA GLU A 116 -5.15 -43.02 -14.31
C GLU A 116 -4.78 -44.34 -14.99
N ASP A 117 -3.47 -44.62 -15.10
CA ASP A 117 -2.97 -45.80 -15.79
C ASP A 117 -2.36 -46.78 -14.76
N LYS A 118 -3.19 -47.62 -14.16
CA LYS A 118 -2.77 -48.55 -13.07
C LYS A 118 -1.67 -49.54 -13.49
N ALA A 119 -1.51 -49.81 -14.78
CA ALA A 119 -0.45 -50.66 -15.31
C ALA A 119 0.96 -50.06 -15.16
N LEU A 120 1.05 -48.73 -15.00
CA LEU A 120 2.31 -48.01 -14.79
C LEU A 120 2.67 -47.86 -13.30
N LYS A 121 1.88 -48.47 -12.41
CA LYS A 121 2.17 -48.47 -10.98
C LYS A 121 3.52 -49.14 -10.73
N ASP A 122 4.37 -48.49 -9.94
CA ASP A 122 5.71 -48.94 -9.57
C ASP A 122 6.67 -49.14 -10.75
N PHE A 123 6.36 -48.57 -11.93
CA PHE A 123 7.28 -48.54 -13.07
C PHE A 123 8.52 -47.66 -12.80
N SER A 124 8.35 -46.59 -12.01
CA SER A 124 9.40 -45.66 -11.63
C SER A 124 9.34 -45.37 -10.12
N ASN A 125 10.52 -45.19 -9.52
CA ASN A 125 10.66 -44.80 -8.12
C ASN A 125 10.45 -43.29 -7.88
N THR A 126 10.36 -42.49 -8.95
CA THR A 126 10.25 -41.03 -8.87
C THR A 126 9.14 -40.50 -9.76
N LYS A 127 8.63 -39.32 -9.39
CA LYS A 127 7.61 -38.58 -10.14
C LYS A 127 8.24 -37.89 -11.34
N PHE A 128 7.56 -37.92 -12.48
CA PHE A 128 7.97 -37.15 -13.66
C PHE A 128 7.18 -35.85 -13.75
N VAL A 129 7.88 -34.74 -13.96
CA VAL A 129 7.24 -33.43 -14.18
C VAL A 129 7.46 -33.03 -15.62
N ILE A 130 6.35 -32.88 -16.36
CA ILE A 130 6.36 -32.59 -17.79
C ILE A 130 5.85 -31.17 -17.96
N THR A 131 6.64 -30.33 -18.62
CA THR A 131 6.35 -28.90 -18.79
C THR A 131 6.32 -28.53 -20.26
N ASP A 132 5.29 -27.78 -20.66
CA ASP A 132 5.21 -27.21 -22.00
C ASP A 132 6.10 -25.98 -22.17
N ILE A 133 7.12 -26.11 -23.03
CA ILE A 133 8.11 -25.09 -23.35
C ILE A 133 7.86 -24.39 -24.70
N THR A 134 6.66 -24.52 -25.29
CA THR A 134 6.34 -23.93 -26.59
C THR A 134 6.55 -22.41 -26.60
N PHE A 135 7.30 -21.91 -27.58
CA PHE A 135 7.55 -20.48 -27.72
C PHE A 135 6.25 -19.73 -28.08
N GLY A 136 6.08 -18.50 -27.58
CA GLY A 136 4.90 -17.67 -27.84
C GLY A 136 3.66 -17.94 -26.95
N VAL A 137 3.63 -19.03 -26.18
CA VAL A 137 2.55 -19.28 -25.20
C VAL A 137 2.74 -18.41 -23.94
N ARG A 138 1.66 -17.81 -23.43
CA ARG A 138 1.71 -17.00 -22.20
C ARG A 138 1.99 -17.88 -20.99
N HIS A 139 2.72 -17.35 -19.99
CA HIS A 139 3.05 -18.09 -18.76
C HIS A 139 1.84 -18.67 -18.03
N THR A 140 0.71 -17.97 -18.04
CA THR A 140 -0.55 -18.40 -17.42
C THR A 140 -1.13 -19.64 -18.10
N ASP A 141 -1.03 -19.72 -19.43
CA ASP A 141 -1.64 -20.76 -20.26
C ASP A 141 -0.75 -22.01 -20.37
N ARG A 142 0.52 -21.93 -19.96
CA ARG A 142 1.47 -23.06 -19.97
C ARG A 142 1.05 -24.16 -19.02
N LYS A 143 0.94 -25.37 -19.57
CA LYS A 143 0.57 -26.58 -18.84
C LYS A 143 1.81 -27.21 -18.21
N VAL A 144 1.68 -27.57 -16.94
CA VAL A 144 2.64 -28.39 -16.20
C VAL A 144 1.87 -29.56 -15.62
N VAL A 145 2.31 -30.77 -15.92
CA VAL A 145 1.67 -32.01 -15.46
C VAL A 145 2.68 -32.87 -14.70
N VAL A 146 2.18 -33.62 -13.73
CA VAL A 146 2.97 -34.55 -12.91
C VAL A 146 2.42 -35.94 -13.14
N ARG A 147 3.31 -36.86 -13.49
CA ARG A 147 3.05 -38.30 -13.45
C ARG A 147 3.54 -38.84 -12.12
N GLU A 148 2.60 -39.30 -11.30
CA GLU A 148 2.85 -39.94 -10.01
C GLU A 148 3.34 -41.39 -10.20
N THR A 149 3.94 -41.96 -9.16
CA THR A 149 4.44 -43.35 -9.14
C THR A 149 3.32 -44.39 -9.24
N ASP A 150 2.09 -44.01 -8.86
CA ASP A 150 0.89 -44.85 -8.96
C ASP A 150 0.33 -44.94 -10.40
N GLY A 151 0.99 -44.30 -11.38
CA GLY A 151 0.54 -44.23 -12.76
C GLY A 151 -0.48 -43.12 -13.05
N THR A 152 -0.81 -42.28 -12.06
CA THR A 152 -1.76 -41.15 -12.22
C THR A 152 -1.10 -39.95 -12.88
N LEU A 153 -1.71 -39.41 -13.94
CA LEU A 153 -1.36 -38.14 -14.56
C LEU A 153 -2.28 -37.03 -14.06
N ARG A 154 -1.72 -35.98 -13.49
CA ARG A 154 -2.47 -34.82 -13.00
C ARG A 154 -1.79 -33.51 -13.35
N TYR A 155 -2.54 -32.42 -13.24
CA TYR A 155 -1.92 -31.09 -13.25
C TYR A 155 -1.01 -30.91 -12.05
N ALA A 156 0.12 -30.23 -12.26
CA ALA A 156 1.08 -29.99 -11.22
C ALA A 156 0.49 -29.08 -10.13
N PRO A 157 0.78 -29.35 -8.85
CA PRO A 157 0.52 -28.41 -7.76
C PRO A 157 1.07 -27.01 -8.07
N MET A 158 0.40 -25.97 -7.58
CA MET A 158 0.76 -24.57 -7.85
C MET A 158 2.24 -24.24 -7.61
N ASP A 159 2.83 -24.73 -6.51
CA ASP A 159 4.27 -24.57 -6.21
C ASP A 159 5.18 -25.20 -7.28
N VAL A 160 4.88 -26.46 -7.64
CA VAL A 160 5.67 -27.20 -8.65
C VAL A 160 5.54 -26.53 -10.02
N ALA A 161 4.31 -26.14 -10.39
CA ALA A 161 4.05 -25.46 -11.65
C ALA A 161 4.82 -24.14 -11.74
N LYS A 162 4.81 -23.33 -10.67
CA LYS A 162 5.56 -22.08 -10.58
C LYS A 162 7.06 -22.29 -10.72
N ARG A 163 7.61 -23.26 -9.98
CA ARG A 163 9.03 -23.60 -10.02
C ARG A 163 9.48 -24.03 -11.42
N MET A 164 8.71 -24.89 -12.08
CA MET A 164 9.00 -25.36 -13.44
C MET A 164 8.87 -24.24 -14.48
N LYS A 165 7.84 -23.40 -14.35
CA LYS A 165 7.67 -22.23 -15.22
C LYS A 165 8.89 -21.30 -15.13
N GLN A 166 9.37 -21.02 -13.91
CA GLN A 166 10.55 -20.17 -13.71
C GLN A 166 11.85 -20.83 -14.23
N LEU A 167 11.96 -22.16 -14.17
CA LEU A 167 13.14 -22.89 -14.66
C LEU A 167 13.28 -22.79 -16.18
N TYR A 168 12.18 -22.99 -16.92
CA TYR A 168 12.22 -23.01 -18.39
C TYR A 168 12.00 -21.64 -19.02
N VAL A 169 11.21 -20.77 -18.39
CA VAL A 169 10.95 -19.40 -18.87
C VAL A 169 11.13 -18.45 -17.69
N PRO A 170 12.37 -18.00 -17.42
CA PRO A 170 12.66 -17.20 -16.25
C PRO A 170 12.09 -15.78 -16.39
N LEU A 171 11.35 -15.35 -15.38
CA LEU A 171 10.98 -13.95 -15.20
C LEU A 171 12.11 -13.22 -14.46
N GLU A 172 12.42 -12.00 -14.91
CA GLU A 172 13.47 -11.18 -14.31
C GLU A 172 13.18 -10.92 -12.83
N GLY A 173 14.20 -11.11 -11.99
CA GLY A 173 14.12 -10.89 -10.56
C GLY A 173 13.44 -12.00 -9.75
N ARG A 174 12.61 -12.86 -10.35
CA ARG A 174 11.97 -13.99 -9.66
C ARG A 174 12.98 -15.12 -9.43
N SER A 175 13.02 -15.69 -8.22
CA SER A 175 13.90 -16.82 -7.89
C SER A 175 13.13 -18.14 -7.84
N ILE A 176 13.80 -19.23 -8.21
CA ILE A 176 13.24 -20.59 -8.20
C ILE A 176 12.89 -21.03 -6.77
N GLN A 177 13.79 -20.76 -5.84
CA GLN A 177 13.55 -20.95 -4.41
C GLN A 177 13.06 -19.65 -3.80
N THR A 178 12.21 -19.76 -2.78
CA THR A 178 11.76 -18.62 -1.98
C THR A 178 12.98 -17.93 -1.34
N PRO A 179 13.13 -16.61 -1.53
CA PRO A 179 14.17 -15.84 -0.86
C PRO A 179 14.05 -15.93 0.67
N LYS A 180 15.19 -16.14 1.36
CA LYS A 180 15.25 -16.24 2.83
C LYS A 180 14.67 -15.03 3.55
N MET A 181 14.65 -13.85 2.92
CA MET A 181 14.05 -12.65 3.50
C MET A 181 12.56 -12.77 3.83
N PHE A 182 11.85 -13.74 3.23
CA PHE A 182 10.44 -14.01 3.53
C PHE A 182 10.24 -15.04 4.65
N GLU A 183 11.32 -15.63 5.16
CA GLU A 183 11.28 -16.43 6.38
C GLU A 183 10.98 -15.50 7.56
N ASP A 184 10.21 -15.98 8.54
CA ASP A 184 9.61 -15.13 9.56
C ASP A 184 10.66 -14.33 10.38
N GLU A 185 11.81 -14.92 10.69
CA GLU A 185 12.91 -14.23 11.42
C GLU A 185 13.51 -13.07 10.61
N HIS A 186 13.80 -13.30 9.34
CA HIS A 186 14.40 -12.30 8.46
C HIS A 186 13.39 -11.24 8.03
N LEU A 187 12.13 -11.64 7.85
CA LEU A 187 11.03 -10.73 7.55
C LEU A 187 10.83 -9.76 8.70
N GLN A 188 10.80 -10.23 9.95
CA GLN A 188 10.66 -9.37 11.12
C GLN A 188 11.77 -8.32 11.19
N ARG A 189 13.03 -8.74 10.96
CA ARG A 189 14.15 -7.80 10.89
C ARG A 189 13.96 -6.72 9.82
N CYS A 190 13.44 -7.08 8.64
CA CYS A 190 13.15 -6.10 7.58
C CYS A 190 11.98 -5.16 7.94
N LEU A 191 11.00 -5.65 8.71
CA LEU A 191 9.90 -4.83 9.24
C LEU A 191 10.40 -3.83 10.29
N ASP A 192 11.26 -4.28 11.22
CA ASP A 192 11.87 -3.42 12.24
C ASP A 192 12.76 -2.33 11.61
N GLU A 193 13.41 -2.64 10.49
CA GLU A 193 14.19 -1.68 9.68
C GLU A 193 13.31 -0.78 8.78
N LEU A 194 11.98 -0.88 8.88
CA LEU A 194 10.98 -0.09 8.12
C LEU A 194 11.09 -0.22 6.59
N LYS A 195 11.61 -1.35 6.09
CA LYS A 195 11.84 -1.60 4.65
C LYS A 195 10.59 -2.10 3.93
N TYR A 196 9.43 -1.51 4.19
CA TYR A 196 8.13 -1.96 3.68
C TYR A 196 8.04 -2.00 2.16
N GLU A 197 8.44 -0.90 1.49
CA GLU A 197 8.38 -0.81 0.03
C GLU A 197 9.26 -1.89 -0.62
N PHE A 198 10.43 -2.17 -0.06
CA PHE A 198 11.33 -3.21 -0.55
C PHE A 198 10.72 -4.61 -0.43
N ILE A 199 10.09 -4.92 0.72
CA ILE A 199 9.42 -6.20 0.93
C ILE A 199 8.28 -6.38 -0.08
N LEU A 200 7.41 -5.37 -0.23
CA LEU A 200 6.24 -5.45 -1.11
C LEU A 200 6.62 -5.46 -2.60
N ASP A 201 7.63 -4.68 -3.02
CA ASP A 201 8.14 -4.75 -4.39
C ASP A 201 8.74 -6.13 -4.70
N ARG A 202 9.50 -6.71 -3.76
CA ARG A 202 10.05 -8.06 -3.92
C ARG A 202 8.96 -9.12 -3.94
N LEU A 203 7.91 -8.93 -3.15
CA LEU A 203 6.77 -9.83 -3.06
C LEU A 203 6.03 -9.94 -4.39
N LEU A 204 5.75 -8.80 -5.05
CA LEU A 204 5.11 -8.76 -6.38
C LEU A 204 5.91 -9.49 -7.46
N VAL A 205 7.24 -9.46 -7.38
CA VAL A 205 8.10 -10.16 -8.33
C VAL A 205 8.11 -11.67 -8.04
N GLN A 206 8.18 -12.04 -6.75
CA GLN A 206 8.37 -13.43 -6.34
C GLN A 206 7.08 -14.27 -6.40
N TYR A 207 5.93 -13.69 -6.03
CA TYR A 207 4.65 -14.39 -5.90
C TYR A 207 3.59 -13.81 -6.82
N ASP A 208 2.70 -14.67 -7.29
CA ASP A 208 1.49 -14.26 -7.98
C ASP A 208 0.44 -13.82 -6.95
N PRO A 209 -0.47 -12.89 -7.29
CA PRO A 209 -1.36 -12.24 -6.32
C PRO A 209 -2.40 -13.17 -5.67
N TYR A 210 -2.66 -14.34 -6.27
CA TYR A 210 -3.59 -15.35 -5.74
C TYR A 210 -2.92 -16.37 -4.80
N GLU A 211 -1.60 -16.31 -4.63
CA GLU A 211 -0.86 -17.28 -3.80
C GLU A 211 -1.06 -16.99 -2.30
N PRO A 212 -1.19 -18.02 -1.45
CA PRO A 212 -1.40 -17.83 -0.01
C PRO A 212 -0.26 -17.05 0.67
N GLU A 213 0.99 -17.29 0.26
CA GLU A 213 2.15 -16.56 0.80
C GLU A 213 2.12 -15.07 0.48
N PHE A 214 1.58 -14.69 -0.69
CA PHE A 214 1.41 -13.28 -1.05
C PHE A 214 0.50 -12.56 -0.05
N HIS A 215 -0.63 -13.18 0.29
CA HIS A 215 -1.57 -12.64 1.27
C HIS A 215 -0.98 -12.63 2.68
N ARG A 216 -0.32 -13.72 3.10
CA ARG A 216 0.29 -13.85 4.43
C ARG A 216 1.31 -12.74 4.69
N ILE A 217 2.23 -12.53 3.75
CA ILE A 217 3.31 -11.54 3.91
C ILE A 217 2.74 -10.12 3.80
N SER A 218 1.85 -9.85 2.84
CA SER A 218 1.21 -8.53 2.70
C SER A 218 0.44 -8.13 3.97
N ALA A 219 -0.36 -9.05 4.52
CA ALA A 219 -1.11 -8.82 5.74
C ALA A 219 -0.19 -8.54 6.95
N LYS A 220 0.91 -9.29 7.10
CA LYS A 220 1.92 -9.02 8.13
C LYS A 220 2.54 -7.63 8.00
N VAL A 221 2.89 -7.23 6.78
CA VAL A 221 3.44 -5.89 6.49
C VAL A 221 2.44 -4.80 6.88
N TYR A 222 1.17 -4.95 6.49
CA TYR A 222 0.13 -3.97 6.80
C TYR A 222 -0.18 -3.91 8.30
N GLN A 223 -0.26 -5.05 8.98
CA GLN A 223 -0.46 -5.09 10.43
C GLN A 223 0.68 -4.37 11.17
N HIS A 224 1.94 -4.68 10.84
CA HIS A 224 3.10 -4.02 11.44
C HIS A 224 3.11 -2.51 11.16
N LEU A 225 2.79 -2.10 9.93
CA LEU A 225 2.73 -0.70 9.56
C LEU A 225 1.63 0.06 10.33
N ASN A 226 0.48 -0.59 10.57
CA ASN A 226 -0.58 -0.04 11.41
C ASN A 226 -0.16 0.09 12.88
N GLU A 227 0.61 -0.86 13.40
CA GLU A 227 1.16 -0.83 14.76
C GLU A 227 2.21 0.29 14.94
N THR A 228 3.13 0.45 13.97
CA THR A 228 4.16 1.50 14.03
C THR A 228 3.64 2.88 13.61
N LYS A 229 2.48 2.94 12.94
CA LYS A 229 1.87 4.16 12.38
C LYS A 229 2.74 4.88 11.33
N GLU A 230 3.58 4.13 10.61
CA GLU A 230 4.54 4.64 9.63
C GLU A 230 3.98 4.63 8.20
N PHE A 231 2.78 5.21 8.01
CA PHE A 231 2.07 5.20 6.73
C PHE A 231 2.79 5.98 5.62
N GLU A 232 3.63 6.95 5.98
CA GLU A 232 4.37 7.80 5.04
C GLU A 232 5.37 6.99 4.19
N GLN A 233 5.86 5.85 4.70
CA GLN A 233 6.81 5.01 3.95
C GLN A 233 6.20 4.47 2.65
N LEU A 234 4.90 4.17 2.67
CA LEU A 234 4.17 3.67 1.50
C LEU A 234 3.41 4.75 0.74
N ARG A 235 3.31 5.98 1.25
CA ARG A 235 2.64 7.09 0.55
C ARG A 235 3.32 7.36 -0.80
N SER A 236 2.53 7.68 -1.82
CA SER A 236 3.01 7.84 -3.20
C SER A 236 3.77 6.62 -3.73
N THR A 237 3.38 5.42 -3.30
CA THR A 237 3.79 4.14 -3.89
C THR A 237 2.56 3.37 -4.39
N ARG A 238 2.76 2.42 -5.31
CA ARG A 238 1.67 1.57 -5.83
C ARG A 238 1.00 0.70 -4.77
N HIS A 239 1.62 0.56 -3.60
CA HIS A 239 1.18 -0.31 -2.52
C HIS A 239 0.22 0.38 -1.53
N PHE A 240 0.12 1.72 -1.58
CA PHE A 240 -0.70 2.47 -0.63
C PHE A 240 -2.19 2.17 -0.78
N GLY A 241 -2.70 2.13 -2.02
CA GLY A 241 -4.11 1.85 -2.25
C GLY A 241 -4.54 0.44 -1.82
N PRO A 242 -3.82 -0.65 -2.18
CA PRO A 242 -4.09 -1.98 -1.64
C PRO A 242 -4.05 -2.04 -0.11
N MET A 243 -3.13 -1.29 0.53
CA MET A 243 -3.08 -1.17 1.99
C MET A 243 -4.32 -0.46 2.56
N ALA A 244 -4.71 0.68 1.99
CA ALA A 244 -5.91 1.42 2.42
C ALA A 244 -7.18 0.57 2.24
N PHE A 245 -7.28 -0.15 1.12
CA PHE A 245 -8.34 -1.11 0.86
C PHE A 245 -8.36 -2.25 1.90
N PHE A 246 -7.18 -2.78 2.26
CA PHE A 246 -7.06 -3.80 3.30
C PHE A 246 -7.57 -3.31 4.66
N TYR A 247 -7.24 -2.08 5.07
CA TYR A 247 -7.75 -1.55 6.34
C TYR A 247 -9.25 -1.26 6.31
N ALA A 248 -9.77 -0.74 5.19
CA ALA A 248 -11.20 -0.53 5.00
C ALA A 248 -11.98 -1.85 5.04
N TRP A 249 -11.43 -2.90 4.44
CA TRP A 249 -12.01 -4.25 4.48
C TRP A 249 -12.12 -4.79 5.92
N HIS A 250 -11.04 -4.69 6.70
CA HIS A 250 -10.96 -5.25 8.05
C HIS A 250 -11.45 -4.31 9.16
N LYS A 251 -12.03 -3.16 8.81
CA LYS A 251 -12.55 -2.16 9.77
C LYS A 251 -11.48 -1.59 10.72
N THR A 252 -10.25 -1.44 10.22
CA THR A 252 -9.11 -0.90 10.98
C THR A 252 -8.61 0.42 10.38
N ILE A 253 -9.52 1.30 9.97
CA ILE A 253 -9.14 2.56 9.29
C ILE A 253 -8.71 3.68 10.24
N ASP A 254 -9.03 3.57 11.53
CA ASP A 254 -8.89 4.66 12.50
C ASP A 254 -7.47 5.21 12.63
N ASP A 255 -6.44 4.35 12.63
CA ASP A 255 -5.04 4.81 12.72
C ASP A 255 -4.58 5.54 11.46
N LEU A 256 -5.03 5.07 10.29
CA LEU A 256 -4.75 5.73 9.01
C LEU A 256 -5.51 7.07 8.92
N LEU A 257 -6.76 7.10 9.37
CA LEU A 257 -7.56 8.32 9.45
C LEU A 257 -6.91 9.34 10.40
N TYR A 258 -6.40 8.88 11.54
CA TYR A 258 -5.64 9.72 12.47
C TYR A 258 -4.38 10.32 11.82
N ASP A 259 -3.60 9.53 11.06
CA ASP A 259 -2.45 10.05 10.30
C ASP A 259 -2.87 11.10 9.26
N MET A 260 -3.98 10.87 8.56
CA MET A 260 -4.52 11.82 7.59
C MET A 260 -4.95 13.14 8.23
N ILE A 261 -5.66 13.09 9.36
CA ILE A 261 -6.08 14.28 10.11
C ILE A 261 -4.86 15.05 10.62
N ARG A 262 -3.88 14.36 11.22
CA ARG A 262 -2.66 14.97 11.74
C ARG A 262 -1.83 15.68 10.66
N ARG A 263 -1.88 15.19 9.42
CA ARG A 263 -1.14 15.75 8.27
C ARG A 263 -1.96 16.72 7.42
N ASP A 264 -3.16 17.10 7.87
CA ASP A 264 -4.04 18.04 7.15
C ASP A 264 -4.55 17.47 5.80
N TYR A 265 -4.69 16.15 5.69
CA TYR A 265 -5.26 15.45 4.54
C TYR A 265 -6.74 15.11 4.74
N LEU A 266 -7.53 16.13 5.06
CA LEU A 266 -8.95 16.01 5.40
C LEU A 266 -9.77 15.38 4.27
N ARG A 267 -9.53 15.82 3.04
CA ARG A 267 -10.17 15.24 1.86
C ARG A 267 -9.91 13.74 1.74
N ASN A 268 -8.66 13.32 1.85
CA ASN A 268 -8.30 11.92 1.77
C ASN A 268 -8.90 11.11 2.94
N GLY A 269 -9.01 11.73 4.12
CA GLY A 269 -9.72 11.14 5.25
C GLY A 269 -11.20 10.91 4.96
N ALA A 270 -11.88 11.90 4.37
CA ALA A 270 -13.27 11.77 3.94
C ALA A 270 -13.45 10.70 2.83
N GLU A 271 -12.54 10.66 1.86
CA GLU A 271 -12.51 9.63 0.81
C GLU A 271 -12.26 8.22 1.36
N LEU A 272 -11.45 8.08 2.41
CA LEU A 272 -11.21 6.81 3.12
C LEU A 272 -12.48 6.34 3.84
N ILE A 273 -13.22 7.25 4.47
CA ILE A 273 -14.52 6.95 5.10
C ILE A 273 -15.55 6.57 4.02
N ALA A 274 -15.59 7.28 2.90
CA ALA A 274 -16.47 6.95 1.78
C ALA A 274 -16.18 5.54 1.24
N LEU A 275 -14.90 5.17 1.11
CA LEU A 275 -14.49 3.81 0.77
C LEU A 275 -15.02 2.79 1.79
N TYR A 276 -14.89 3.08 3.09
CA TYR A 276 -15.40 2.22 4.15
C TYR A 276 -16.93 2.04 4.07
N TYR A 277 -17.68 3.13 3.89
CA TYR A 277 -19.15 3.08 3.74
C TYR A 277 -19.59 2.28 2.53
N LYS A 278 -18.90 2.45 1.40
CA LYS A 278 -19.16 1.67 0.20
C LYS A 278 -18.95 0.17 0.43
N MET A 279 -17.84 -0.20 1.09
CA MET A 279 -17.48 -1.60 1.32
C MET A 279 -18.44 -2.31 2.30
N HIS A 280 -18.93 -1.59 3.32
CA HIS A 280 -19.83 -2.13 4.33
C HIS A 280 -21.31 -1.79 4.10
N SER A 281 -21.65 -1.20 2.96
CA SER A 281 -23.02 -0.80 2.57
C SER A 281 -23.74 0.02 3.64
N VAL A 282 -23.07 1.03 4.19
CA VAL A 282 -23.63 1.95 5.19
C VAL A 282 -24.63 2.90 4.49
N PRO A 283 -25.83 3.13 5.04
CA PRO A 283 -26.90 3.90 4.39
C PRO A 283 -26.66 5.43 4.33
N GLU A 284 -25.50 5.93 4.77
CA GLU A 284 -25.15 7.34 4.68
C GLU A 284 -24.76 7.71 3.24
N ASN A 285 -25.37 8.79 2.69
CA ASN A 285 -25.09 9.28 1.34
C ASN A 285 -23.71 9.94 1.23
N TYR A 286 -22.65 9.12 1.15
CA TYR A 286 -21.31 9.58 0.81
C TYR A 286 -21.22 10.12 -0.64
N THR A 287 -22.17 9.77 -1.50
CA THR A 287 -22.24 10.20 -2.91
C THR A 287 -22.40 11.70 -3.07
N ASP A 288 -23.21 12.33 -2.20
CA ASP A 288 -23.50 13.76 -2.28
C ASP A 288 -22.24 14.57 -1.94
N LEU A 289 -21.51 14.12 -0.89
CA LEU A 289 -20.22 14.69 -0.52
C LEU A 289 -19.19 14.53 -1.66
N LEU A 290 -19.06 13.34 -2.24
CA LEU A 290 -18.11 13.11 -3.33
C LEU A 290 -18.42 13.98 -4.55
N ALA A 291 -19.71 14.15 -4.89
CA ALA A 291 -20.13 15.04 -5.97
C ALA A 291 -19.78 16.50 -5.68
N THR A 292 -19.96 16.97 -4.44
CA THR A 292 -19.53 18.31 -4.02
C THR A 292 -18.01 18.44 -4.12
N LEU A 293 -17.24 17.50 -3.59
CA LEU A 293 -15.76 17.53 -3.64
C LEU A 293 -15.21 17.50 -5.07
N ASP A 294 -15.91 16.83 -5.99
CA ASP A 294 -15.56 16.82 -7.41
C ASP A 294 -15.77 18.18 -8.08
N GLN A 295 -16.72 19.00 -7.62
CA GLN A 295 -16.92 20.37 -8.14
C GLN A 295 -15.79 21.32 -7.71
N TYR A 296 -15.20 21.07 -6.54
CA TYR A 296 -14.06 21.83 -6.01
C TYR A 296 -12.71 21.36 -6.60
N ASN A 297 -12.68 20.28 -7.39
CA ASN A 297 -11.48 19.94 -8.14
C ASN A 297 -11.23 20.99 -9.21
N ASN A 298 -10.26 21.87 -8.96
CA ASN A 298 -9.62 22.58 -10.05
C ASN A 298 -9.05 21.53 -11.01
N LEU A 299 -9.22 21.75 -12.32
CA LEU A 299 -8.80 20.87 -13.41
C LEU A 299 -7.28 20.59 -13.44
N GLU A 300 -6.52 21.18 -12.53
CA GLU A 300 -5.07 21.06 -12.39
C GLU A 300 -4.74 20.06 -11.27
N GLU A 301 -3.96 19.04 -11.60
CA GLU A 301 -3.53 18.07 -10.60
C GLU A 301 -2.67 18.73 -9.52
N PRO A 302 -2.84 18.39 -8.23
CA PRO A 302 -2.03 18.95 -7.14
C PRO A 302 -0.52 18.85 -7.40
N ALA A 303 -0.09 17.79 -8.09
CA ALA A 303 1.30 17.57 -8.51
C ALA A 303 1.78 18.59 -9.56
N LEU A 304 0.89 19.04 -10.46
CA LEU A 304 1.19 20.10 -11.42
C LEU A 304 1.28 21.46 -10.71
N LYS A 305 0.37 21.74 -9.76
CA LYS A 305 0.40 22.97 -8.95
C LYS A 305 1.65 23.06 -8.09
N GLU A 306 2.06 21.96 -7.44
CA GLU A 306 3.32 21.89 -6.67
C GLU A 306 4.52 22.22 -7.55
N LEU A 307 4.64 21.61 -8.73
CA LEU A 307 5.75 21.90 -9.64
C LEU A 307 5.72 23.32 -10.20
N GLN A 308 4.56 23.81 -10.62
CA GLN A 308 4.42 25.19 -11.10
C GLN A 308 4.78 26.19 -10.00
N SER A 309 4.41 25.93 -8.74
CA SER A 309 4.79 26.79 -7.61
C SER A 309 6.31 26.84 -7.38
N THR A 310 7.04 25.74 -7.63
CA THR A 310 8.51 25.73 -7.53
C THR A 310 9.22 26.43 -8.67
N LEU A 311 8.54 26.64 -9.80
CA LEU A 311 9.13 27.14 -11.04
C LEU A 311 8.72 28.56 -11.39
N LYS A 312 7.56 29.03 -10.93
CA LYS A 312 7.22 30.45 -11.01
C LYS A 312 8.34 31.20 -10.27
N PRO A 313 9.20 31.97 -10.96
CA PRO A 313 10.03 32.94 -10.26
C PRO A 313 9.08 33.90 -9.53
N ALA A 314 9.54 34.54 -8.46
CA ALA A 314 8.83 35.60 -7.71
C ALA A 314 8.56 36.84 -8.62
N ILE A 315 7.83 36.63 -9.70
CA ILE A 315 7.55 37.56 -10.79
C ILE A 315 6.09 37.34 -11.18
N LYS A 316 5.21 37.70 -10.25
CA LYS A 316 3.90 38.29 -10.48
C LYS A 316 3.42 38.82 -9.13
N ASP A 317 3.24 40.14 -9.06
CA ASP A 317 2.74 40.91 -7.92
C ASP A 317 1.26 40.59 -7.59
N ASP A 318 0.86 39.32 -7.58
CA ASP A 318 -0.47 38.94 -7.12
C ASP A 318 -0.40 38.57 -5.65
N ILE A 319 -0.72 39.56 -4.82
CA ILE A 319 -0.70 39.46 -3.36
C ILE A 319 -1.57 38.29 -2.87
N HIS A 320 -2.59 37.89 -3.64
CA HIS A 320 -3.38 36.69 -3.35
C HIS A 320 -2.56 35.41 -3.41
N GLU A 321 -1.76 35.20 -4.47
CA GLU A 321 -0.93 33.99 -4.60
C GLU A 321 0.15 33.93 -3.51
N GLU A 322 0.68 35.08 -3.08
CA GLU A 322 1.64 35.15 -1.98
C GLU A 322 1.01 34.79 -0.62
N ILE A 323 -0.18 35.32 -0.32
CA ILE A 323 -0.92 34.98 0.91
C ILE A 323 -1.30 33.50 0.91
N GLU A 324 -1.78 32.97 -0.21
CA GLU A 324 -2.11 31.54 -0.36
C GLU A 324 -0.88 30.64 -0.22
N THR A 325 0.27 31.05 -0.75
CA THR A 325 1.53 30.30 -0.64
C THR A 325 2.08 30.35 0.79
N ALA A 326 1.97 31.49 1.48
CA ALA A 326 2.44 31.65 2.86
C ALA A 326 1.60 30.85 3.87
N ILE A 327 0.29 30.75 3.66
CA ILE A 327 -0.63 30.00 4.51
C ILE A 327 -0.73 28.53 4.08
N GLY A 328 -0.45 28.25 2.81
CA GLY A 328 -0.55 26.93 2.18
C GLY A 328 -1.99 26.47 1.89
N LYS A 329 -2.99 27.36 2.05
CA LYS A 329 -4.41 27.10 1.81
C LYS A 329 -5.10 28.31 1.18
N SER A 330 -5.98 28.06 0.22
CA SER A 330 -6.88 29.06 -0.38
C SER A 330 -8.21 29.16 0.37
N ALA A 331 -8.99 30.21 0.11
CA ALA A 331 -10.34 30.36 0.66
C ALA A 331 -11.24 29.15 0.37
N LYS A 332 -11.11 28.55 -0.83
CA LYS A 332 -11.85 27.35 -1.24
C LYS A 332 -11.43 26.11 -0.44
N ASP A 333 -10.14 26.00 -0.11
CA ASP A 333 -9.63 24.87 0.68
C ASP A 333 -10.23 24.87 2.09
N PHE A 334 -10.44 26.05 2.70
CA PHE A 334 -11.12 26.15 4.00
C PHE A 334 -12.59 25.69 3.95
N GLU A 335 -13.32 25.97 2.87
CA GLU A 335 -14.70 25.48 2.69
C GLU A 335 -14.73 23.95 2.55
N VAL A 336 -13.82 23.40 1.74
CA VAL A 336 -13.67 21.95 1.56
C VAL A 336 -13.31 21.27 2.88
N ASP A 337 -12.41 21.86 3.66
CA ASP A 337 -12.02 21.34 4.97
C ASP A 337 -13.20 21.31 5.95
N GLU A 338 -14.04 22.35 5.97
CA GLU A 338 -15.22 22.40 6.83
C GLU A 338 -16.22 21.29 6.47
N LEU A 339 -16.45 21.05 5.18
CA LEU A 339 -17.30 19.96 4.69
C LEU A 339 -16.72 18.59 5.08
N CYS A 340 -15.42 18.38 4.86
CA CYS A 340 -14.74 17.13 5.22
C CYS A 340 -14.77 16.88 6.73
N LEU A 341 -14.55 17.91 7.55
CA LEU A 341 -14.58 17.81 9.01
C LEU A 341 -15.95 17.38 9.53
N LYS A 342 -17.05 17.95 9.00
CA LYS A 342 -18.41 17.54 9.37
C LYS A 342 -18.66 16.06 9.07
N PHE A 343 -18.18 15.59 7.91
CA PHE A 343 -18.32 14.19 7.53
C PHE A 343 -17.49 13.25 8.41
N ILE A 344 -16.26 13.65 8.74
CA ILE A 344 -15.38 12.89 9.64
C ILE A 344 -15.96 12.85 11.05
N ASP A 345 -16.49 13.96 11.58
CA ASP A 345 -17.14 14.02 12.90
C ASP A 345 -18.30 13.02 12.99
N ASN A 346 -19.14 12.94 11.94
CA ASN A 346 -20.25 11.99 11.88
C ASN A 346 -19.76 10.54 11.96
N TYR A 347 -18.74 10.18 11.18
CA TYR A 347 -18.13 8.84 11.23
C TYR A 347 -17.55 8.52 12.62
N VAL A 348 -16.85 9.48 13.24
CA VAL A 348 -16.24 9.28 14.55
C VAL A 348 -17.29 9.09 15.64
N ALA A 349 -18.45 9.73 15.50
CA ALA A 349 -19.57 9.55 16.42
C ALA A 349 -20.22 8.17 16.32
N THR A 350 -20.32 7.59 15.12
CA THR A 350 -21.11 6.38 14.83
C THR A 350 -20.31 5.09 14.73
N HIS A 351 -19.12 5.12 14.12
CA HIS A 351 -18.43 3.91 13.65
C HIS A 351 -16.97 3.77 14.11
N ALA A 352 -16.32 4.83 14.59
CA ALA A 352 -14.93 4.75 15.02
C ALA A 352 -14.72 3.89 16.28
N LEU A 353 -13.69 3.04 16.26
CA LEU A 353 -13.25 2.25 17.41
C LEU A 353 -12.39 3.10 18.36
N LYS A 354 -11.55 3.99 17.81
CA LYS A 354 -10.63 4.87 18.56
C LYS A 354 -11.17 6.30 18.72
N LYS A 355 -12.44 6.42 19.12
CA LYS A 355 -13.18 7.68 19.22
C LYS A 355 -12.43 8.81 19.92
N VAL A 356 -11.93 8.59 21.14
CA VAL A 356 -11.26 9.63 21.95
C VAL A 356 -10.02 10.22 21.25
N GLN A 357 -9.22 9.38 20.60
CA GLN A 357 -7.99 9.82 19.93
C GLN A 357 -8.31 10.65 18.68
N LEU A 358 -9.36 10.25 17.94
CA LEU A 358 -9.81 10.95 16.75
C LEU A 358 -10.50 12.28 17.10
N GLU A 359 -11.36 12.32 18.12
CA GLU A 359 -12.00 13.54 18.60
C GLU A 359 -10.96 14.59 19.03
N LEU A 360 -9.94 14.17 19.78
CA LEU A 360 -8.85 15.06 20.17
C LEU A 360 -8.09 15.60 18.96
N ALA A 361 -7.74 14.73 18.00
CA ALA A 361 -7.07 15.14 16.77
C ALA A 361 -7.91 16.14 15.96
N ILE A 362 -9.21 15.90 15.83
CA ILE A 362 -10.13 16.78 15.11
C ILE A 362 -10.22 18.14 15.81
N GLN A 363 -10.33 18.16 17.14
CA GLN A 363 -10.36 19.40 17.89
C GLN A 363 -9.08 20.22 17.68
N THR A 364 -7.91 19.59 17.80
CA THR A 364 -6.63 20.30 17.55
C THR A 364 -6.54 20.85 16.13
N LEU A 365 -7.05 20.12 15.14
CA LEU A 365 -7.05 20.57 13.75
C LEU A 365 -8.05 21.72 13.52
N LYS A 366 -9.22 21.71 14.18
CA LYS A 366 -10.19 22.81 14.14
C LYS A 366 -9.60 24.11 14.70
N GLU A 367 -8.87 24.02 15.81
CA GLU A 367 -8.17 25.16 16.42
C GLU A 367 -7.10 25.71 15.46
N ILE A 368 -6.24 24.84 14.90
CA ILE A 368 -5.22 25.24 13.91
C ILE A 368 -5.85 25.86 12.65
N ASN A 369 -6.93 25.28 12.13
CA ASN A 369 -7.62 25.80 10.95
C ASN A 369 -8.30 27.15 11.24
N ALA A 370 -8.82 27.37 12.45
CA ALA A 370 -9.37 28.66 12.85
C ALA A 370 -8.29 29.74 12.91
N GLU A 371 -7.11 29.43 13.46
CA GLU A 371 -5.97 30.34 13.47
C GLU A 371 -5.51 30.67 12.04
N LYS A 372 -5.35 29.65 11.18
CA LYS A 372 -4.99 29.84 9.76
C LYS A 372 -6.01 30.71 9.03
N LYS A 373 -7.31 30.53 9.30
CA LYS A 373 -8.38 31.33 8.70
C LYS A 373 -8.33 32.78 9.18
N GLN A 374 -8.11 33.02 10.48
CA GLN A 374 -7.94 34.38 11.01
C GLN A 374 -6.73 35.09 10.41
N LEU A 375 -5.61 34.37 10.25
CA LEU A 375 -4.43 34.90 9.57
C LEU A 375 -4.70 35.23 8.11
N TYR A 376 -5.42 34.35 7.39
CA TYR A 376 -5.83 34.58 6.00
C TYR A 376 -6.67 35.85 5.87
N GLU A 377 -7.71 36.00 6.69
CA GLU A 377 -8.58 37.19 6.69
C GLU A 377 -7.81 38.44 7.10
N GLY A 378 -6.91 38.33 8.08
CA GLY A 378 -6.07 39.43 8.56
C GLY A 378 -5.10 39.94 7.49
N LEU A 379 -4.39 39.03 6.82
CA LEU A 379 -3.49 39.36 5.71
C LEU A 379 -4.27 39.90 4.51
N SER A 380 -5.40 39.27 4.15
CA SER A 380 -6.27 39.76 3.08
C SER A 380 -6.78 41.18 3.35
N LYS A 381 -7.13 41.52 4.60
CA LYS A 381 -7.52 42.88 4.99
C LYS A 381 -6.34 43.85 5.00
N ALA A 382 -5.19 43.45 5.53
CA ALA A 382 -3.98 44.28 5.61
C ALA A 382 -3.47 44.68 4.21
N HIS A 383 -3.59 43.77 3.24
CA HIS A 383 -3.23 44.02 1.86
C HIS A 383 -4.35 44.68 1.02
N GLY A 384 -5.48 45.03 1.62
CA GLY A 384 -6.58 45.77 0.96
C GLY A 384 -7.38 44.95 -0.06
N VAL A 385 -7.30 43.63 0.05
CA VAL A 385 -7.88 42.66 -0.90
C VAL A 385 -9.35 42.38 -0.61
N GLN A 386 -9.77 42.43 0.66
CA GLN A 386 -11.17 42.40 1.07
C GLN A 386 -11.59 43.81 1.51
N LYS A 387 -12.55 44.42 0.80
CA LYS A 387 -13.24 45.64 1.25
C LYS A 387 -14.36 45.33 2.23
#